data_AF-A0AA88Y4Z2-F1
#
_entry.id   AF-A0AA88Y4Z2-F1
#
_cell.length_a   1.000
_cell.length_b   1.000
_cell.length_c   1.000
_cell.angle_alpha   90.00
_cell.angle_beta   90.00
_cell.angle_gamma   90.00
#
_symmetry.space_group_name_H-M   'P 1'
#
loop_
_entity.id
_entity.type
_entity.pdbx_description
1 polymer ?
#
loop_
_entity_poly.entity_id
_entity_poly.type
_entity_poly.pdbx_seq_one_letter_code
_entity_poly.pdbx_strand_id
1 'polypeptide(L)'
;MNAVRNMEFNLRPQWRQWTYAPRQEPTCGRCGLTHFTKNCFARDRKCFKCHKIGHYGRVCYSQKQTQSKSSDENSEKAKSKGKKDRDSRRISEYFMRKNIMRELPFSSLRPTAFQETVTNCSALKIELKIVKQKLEMCKKEQDKHIRTLSENLETSKEENDDLKKEVRDFQKRENEMQKKLSTFENLNKELKENLESVTKRENEASEKLKRFGNTEQTSATIRELQVQLDSKCSFIDFITERYHEMQNEYCEKLESEKKFAEKEKRLREQTEEVCREKIRELEATINFQLDLIRQNSNHVHQNRNHGNRPNHKNYRGRGRFY
;
A
#
# COMPACT_ATOMS: atom_id res chain seq x y z
N MET A 1 35.12 6.23 -57.08
CA MET A 1 34.64 5.84 -55.73
C MET A 1 33.96 4.49 -55.88
N ASN A 2 34.66 3.41 -55.58
CA ASN A 2 34.27 2.03 -55.87
C ASN A 2 33.50 1.43 -54.70
N ALA A 3 32.28 0.96 -54.96
CA ALA A 3 31.47 0.19 -54.02
C ALA A 3 31.77 -1.30 -54.19
N VAL A 4 32.43 -1.89 -53.20
CA VAL A 4 32.70 -3.32 -53.11
C VAL A 4 31.44 -4.03 -52.63
N ARG A 5 30.86 -4.89 -53.49
CA ARG A 5 29.79 -5.84 -53.13
C ARG A 5 30.43 -7.11 -52.57
N ASN A 6 30.27 -7.36 -51.27
CA ASN A 6 30.51 -8.67 -50.67
C ASN A 6 29.35 -9.61 -51.05
N MET A 7 29.66 -10.66 -51.83
CA MET A 7 28.78 -11.81 -52.05
C MET A 7 29.11 -12.88 -51.01
N GLU A 8 28.32 -12.97 -49.94
CA GLU A 8 28.33 -14.14 -49.06
C GLU A 8 27.43 -15.24 -49.64
N PHE A 9 28.06 -16.27 -50.20
CA PHE A 9 27.45 -17.52 -50.60
C PHE A 9 26.98 -18.30 -49.35
N ASN A 10 25.68 -18.24 -49.06
CA ASN A 10 25.04 -19.15 -48.11
C ASN A 10 24.94 -20.56 -48.72
N LEU A 11 25.93 -21.40 -48.45
CA LEU A 11 25.90 -22.85 -48.68
C LEU A 11 24.83 -23.48 -47.77
N ARG A 12 23.61 -23.63 -48.28
CA ARG A 12 22.57 -24.47 -47.66
C ARG A 12 22.98 -25.95 -47.77
N PRO A 13 23.08 -26.71 -46.66
CA PRO A 13 23.32 -28.15 -46.72
C PRO A 13 22.09 -28.86 -47.30
N GLN A 14 22.30 -29.55 -48.41
CA GLN A 14 21.29 -30.27 -49.18
C GLN A 14 21.17 -31.71 -48.70
N TRP A 15 20.65 -31.95 -47.49
CA TRP A 15 20.27 -33.30 -47.04
C TRP A 15 19.01 -33.24 -46.16
N ARG A 16 17.85 -33.00 -46.76
CA ARG A 16 16.58 -33.36 -46.12
C ARG A 16 16.37 -34.85 -46.28
N GLN A 17 16.86 -35.61 -45.31
CA GLN A 17 16.40 -36.97 -45.07
C GLN A 17 14.90 -36.94 -44.80
N TRP A 18 14.13 -37.65 -45.62
CA TRP A 18 12.71 -37.91 -45.37
C TRP A 18 12.60 -38.90 -44.21
N THR A 19 12.58 -38.39 -42.98
CA THR A 19 12.11 -39.19 -41.86
C THR A 19 10.60 -39.30 -42.00
N TYR A 20 10.11 -40.50 -42.28
CA TYR A 20 8.69 -40.82 -42.23
C TYR A 20 8.17 -40.38 -40.85
N ALA A 21 7.35 -39.33 -40.82
CA ALA A 21 6.72 -38.88 -39.60
C ALA A 21 5.99 -40.08 -38.97
N PRO A 22 6.22 -40.39 -37.69
CA PRO A 22 5.57 -41.52 -37.04
C PRO A 22 4.05 -41.36 -37.20
N ARG A 23 3.38 -42.40 -37.71
CA ARG A 23 1.92 -42.43 -37.82
C ARG A 23 1.36 -42.14 -36.44
N GLN A 24 0.87 -40.91 -36.24
CA GLN A 24 0.24 -40.55 -34.99
C GLN A 24 -1.01 -41.42 -34.84
N GLU A 25 -1.10 -42.13 -33.73
CA GLU A 25 -2.29 -42.92 -33.41
C GLU A 25 -3.52 -42.00 -33.45
N PRO A 26 -4.64 -42.47 -34.03
CA PRO A 26 -5.83 -41.64 -34.18
C PRO A 26 -6.34 -41.19 -32.83
N THR A 27 -6.23 -39.88 -32.56
CA THR A 27 -6.79 -39.28 -31.35
C THR A 27 -8.31 -39.17 -31.49
N CYS A 28 -9.03 -39.40 -30.39
CA CYS A 28 -10.49 -39.35 -30.42
C CYS A 28 -10.98 -37.90 -30.60
N GLY A 29 -11.77 -37.62 -31.63
CA GLY A 29 -12.28 -36.27 -31.92
C GLY A 29 -13.20 -35.66 -30.84
N ARG A 30 -13.70 -36.46 -29.89
CA ARG A 30 -14.59 -35.99 -28.81
C ARG A 30 -13.85 -35.54 -27.56
N CYS A 31 -12.77 -36.23 -27.20
CA CYS A 31 -12.01 -35.85 -26.01
C CYS A 31 -10.59 -35.46 -26.34
N GLY A 32 -9.91 -35.98 -27.37
CA GLY A 32 -8.50 -35.73 -27.71
C GLY A 32 -7.50 -36.67 -27.05
N LEU A 33 -7.94 -37.77 -26.42
CA LEU A 33 -7.09 -38.88 -25.94
C LEU A 33 -7.14 -40.04 -26.93
N THR A 34 -6.15 -40.93 -26.85
CA THR A 34 -6.12 -42.22 -27.57
C THR A 34 -6.98 -43.26 -26.83
N HIS A 35 -8.13 -43.62 -27.40
CA HIS A 35 -9.04 -44.68 -26.93
C HIS A 35 -10.07 -45.01 -28.02
N PHE A 36 -10.76 -46.15 -27.89
CA PHE A 36 -11.87 -46.51 -28.79
C PHE A 36 -13.05 -45.56 -28.65
N THR A 37 -13.61 -45.09 -29.78
CA THR A 37 -14.69 -44.07 -29.82
C THR A 37 -15.91 -44.42 -28.97
N LYS A 38 -16.22 -45.71 -28.79
CA LYS A 38 -17.35 -46.18 -27.96
C LYS A 38 -17.15 -45.91 -26.47
N ASN A 39 -15.90 -45.85 -25.99
CA ASN A 39 -15.54 -45.71 -24.57
C ASN A 39 -15.12 -44.26 -24.23
N CYS A 40 -15.63 -43.28 -24.97
CA CYS A 40 -15.26 -41.89 -24.74
C CYS A 40 -15.97 -41.30 -23.53
N PHE A 41 -15.22 -40.95 -22.49
CA PHE A 41 -15.73 -40.26 -21.30
C PHE A 41 -16.43 -38.92 -21.61
N ALA A 42 -16.14 -38.31 -22.76
CA ALA A 42 -16.77 -37.06 -23.17
C ALA A 42 -18.19 -37.26 -23.75
N ARG A 43 -18.64 -38.51 -23.97
CA ARG A 43 -19.93 -38.84 -24.60
C ARG A 43 -21.11 -38.20 -23.88
N ASP A 44 -21.13 -38.27 -22.56
CA ASP A 44 -22.25 -37.79 -21.72
C ASP A 44 -21.88 -36.52 -20.93
N ARG A 45 -20.76 -35.87 -21.27
CA ARG A 45 -20.29 -34.65 -20.61
C ARG A 45 -20.61 -33.42 -21.45
N LYS A 46 -21.07 -32.37 -20.77
CA LYS A 46 -21.35 -31.05 -21.36
C LYS A 46 -20.05 -30.27 -21.50
N CYS A 47 -19.79 -29.72 -22.69
CA CYS A 47 -18.61 -28.90 -22.93
C CYS A 47 -18.73 -27.55 -22.21
N PHE A 48 -17.76 -27.18 -21.37
CA PHE A 48 -17.76 -25.90 -20.66
C PHE A 48 -17.67 -24.66 -21.58
N LYS A 49 -17.22 -24.81 -22.84
CA LYS A 49 -17.08 -23.69 -23.78
C LYS A 49 -18.38 -23.40 -24.54
N CYS A 50 -18.95 -24.42 -25.19
CA CYS A 50 -20.13 -24.25 -26.05
C CYS A 50 -21.41 -24.84 -25.46
N HIS A 51 -21.33 -25.46 -24.28
CA HIS A 51 -22.47 -26.04 -23.57
C HIS A 51 -23.20 -27.18 -24.32
N LYS A 52 -22.61 -27.72 -25.41
CA LYS A 52 -23.11 -28.92 -26.10
C LYS A 52 -22.51 -30.19 -25.48
N ILE A 53 -23.28 -31.27 -25.45
CA ILE A 53 -22.86 -32.57 -24.92
C ILE A 53 -22.01 -33.30 -25.99
N GLY A 54 -21.07 -34.15 -25.55
CA GLY A 54 -20.37 -35.07 -26.44
C GLY A 54 -18.91 -34.71 -26.75
N HIS A 55 -18.37 -33.65 -26.15
CA HIS A 55 -16.96 -33.31 -26.27
C HIS A 55 -16.41 -32.47 -25.10
N TYR A 56 -15.09 -32.44 -24.96
CA TYR A 56 -14.42 -31.56 -24.01
C TYR A 56 -13.98 -30.23 -24.63
N GLY A 57 -13.82 -29.22 -23.77
CA GLY A 57 -13.43 -27.86 -24.19
C GLY A 57 -12.12 -27.78 -24.98
N ARG A 58 -11.22 -28.75 -24.86
CA ARG A 58 -9.94 -28.76 -25.61
C ARG A 58 -10.06 -29.16 -27.08
N VAL A 59 -11.12 -29.89 -27.47
CA VAL A 59 -11.41 -30.26 -28.87
C VAL A 59 -12.67 -29.56 -29.40
N CYS A 60 -13.07 -28.48 -28.74
CA CYS A 60 -14.27 -27.72 -29.08
C CYS A 60 -14.03 -26.85 -30.33
N TYR A 61 -14.63 -27.21 -31.47
CA TYR A 61 -14.47 -26.49 -32.73
C TYR A 61 -15.19 -25.13 -32.79
N SER A 62 -16.14 -24.89 -31.88
CA SER A 62 -16.87 -23.61 -31.77
C SER A 62 -15.98 -22.39 -31.46
N GLN A 63 -14.70 -22.60 -31.14
CA GLN A 63 -13.74 -21.52 -30.88
C GLN A 63 -13.08 -20.95 -32.15
N LYS A 64 -13.20 -21.59 -33.32
CA LYS A 64 -12.49 -21.14 -34.53
C LYS A 64 -13.23 -20.11 -35.40
N GLN A 65 -14.43 -19.66 -34.99
CA GLN A 65 -15.21 -18.68 -35.77
C GLN A 65 -15.32 -17.29 -35.15
N THR A 66 -14.60 -16.98 -34.08
CA THR A 66 -14.52 -15.59 -33.59
C THR A 66 -13.34 -14.87 -34.22
N GLN A 67 -13.65 -14.17 -35.32
CA GLN A 67 -13.13 -12.83 -35.65
C GLN A 67 -11.64 -12.71 -35.98
N SER A 68 -11.32 -12.99 -37.24
CA SER A 68 -10.37 -12.16 -37.97
C SER A 68 -10.94 -10.74 -38.12
N LYS A 69 -10.12 -9.72 -37.83
CA LYS A 69 -10.34 -8.27 -38.04
C LYS A 69 -11.14 -7.53 -36.95
N SER A 70 -10.44 -7.17 -35.88
CA SER A 70 -10.26 -5.75 -35.52
C SER A 70 -9.14 -5.64 -34.48
N SER A 71 -8.20 -4.77 -34.80
CA SER A 71 -7.16 -4.19 -33.95
C SER A 71 -7.59 -3.96 -32.50
N ASP A 72 -6.86 -4.56 -31.54
CA ASP A 72 -6.63 -4.00 -30.21
C ASP A 72 -5.47 -4.77 -29.54
N GLU A 73 -4.25 -4.38 -29.92
CA GLU A 73 -3.01 -4.70 -29.21
C GLU A 73 -2.97 -3.96 -27.87
N ASN A 74 -3.83 -4.29 -26.90
CA ASN A 74 -3.57 -3.96 -25.49
C ASN A 74 -4.44 -4.67 -24.45
N SER A 75 -5.01 -5.84 -24.77
CA SER A 75 -5.67 -6.68 -23.76
C SER A 75 -4.73 -7.75 -23.21
N GLU A 76 -3.54 -7.34 -22.77
CA GLU A 76 -2.88 -8.08 -21.69
C GLU A 76 -3.86 -8.06 -20.51
N LYS A 77 -4.50 -9.21 -20.31
CA LYS A 77 -5.36 -9.49 -19.16
C LYS A 77 -4.56 -9.19 -17.91
N ALA A 78 -4.67 -7.95 -17.43
CA ALA A 78 -4.22 -7.51 -16.14
C ALA A 78 -4.97 -8.38 -15.13
N LYS A 79 -4.34 -9.50 -14.77
CA LYS A 79 -4.71 -10.23 -13.55
C LYS A 79 -4.81 -9.14 -12.50
N SER A 80 -5.98 -9.03 -11.86
CA SER A 80 -6.20 -8.01 -10.83
C SER A 80 -4.98 -7.96 -9.93
N LYS A 81 -4.49 -6.77 -9.60
CA LYS A 81 -3.24 -6.56 -8.85
C LYS A 81 -3.10 -7.55 -7.67
N GLY A 82 -4.21 -7.83 -6.98
CA GLY A 82 -4.28 -8.81 -5.90
C GLY A 82 -3.96 -10.27 -6.28
N LYS A 83 -4.25 -10.74 -7.51
CA LYS A 83 -3.86 -12.09 -7.96
C LYS A 83 -2.36 -12.18 -8.19
N LYS A 84 -1.73 -11.13 -8.76
CA LYS A 84 -0.27 -11.08 -8.95
C LYS A 84 0.46 -11.10 -7.61
N ASP A 85 -0.01 -10.32 -6.64
CA ASP A 85 0.58 -10.28 -5.29
C ASP A 85 0.40 -11.61 -4.55
N ARG A 86 -0.78 -12.23 -4.65
CA ARG A 86 -1.04 -13.54 -4.04
C ARG A 86 -0.16 -14.64 -4.63
N ASP A 87 -0.01 -14.70 -5.95
CA ASP A 87 0.83 -15.69 -6.61
C ASP A 87 2.32 -15.44 -6.30
N SER A 88 2.75 -14.17 -6.28
CA SER A 88 4.12 -13.78 -5.89
C SER A 88 4.46 -14.24 -4.46
N ARG A 89 3.55 -14.00 -3.51
CA ARG A 89 3.72 -14.42 -2.10
C ARG A 89 3.85 -15.94 -1.98
N ARG A 90 3.00 -16.72 -2.68
CA ARG A 90 3.08 -18.19 -2.68
C ARG A 90 4.39 -18.71 -3.26
N ILE A 91 4.86 -18.10 -4.35
CA ILE A 91 6.11 -18.50 -5.00
C ILE A 91 7.31 -18.19 -4.08
N SER A 92 7.33 -17.00 -3.47
CA SER A 92 8.36 -16.61 -2.50
C SER A 92 8.40 -17.57 -1.31
N GLU A 93 7.24 -17.88 -0.72
CA GLU A 93 7.12 -18.83 0.39
C GLU A 93 7.61 -20.24 0.03
N TYR A 94 7.29 -20.72 -1.18
CA TYR A 94 7.81 -21.98 -1.70
C TYR A 94 9.34 -21.99 -1.78
N PHE A 95 9.96 -20.93 -2.32
CA PHE A 95 11.42 -20.84 -2.43
C PHE A 95 12.10 -20.74 -1.06
N MET A 96 11.54 -19.96 -0.13
CA MET A 96 12.02 -19.89 1.26
C MET A 96 12.00 -21.27 1.91
N ARG A 97 10.88 -21.99 1.82
CA ARG A 97 10.75 -23.34 2.38
C ARG A 97 11.73 -24.31 1.71
N LYS A 98 11.94 -24.21 0.40
CA LYS A 98 12.89 -25.05 -0.34
C LYS A 98 14.34 -24.78 0.05
N ASN A 99 14.71 -23.51 0.27
CA ASN A 99 16.06 -23.14 0.69
C ASN A 99 16.36 -23.62 2.11
N ILE A 100 15.42 -23.39 3.05
CA ILE A 100 15.53 -23.90 4.42
C ILE A 100 15.76 -25.41 4.42
N MET A 101 14.98 -26.16 3.62
CA MET A 101 15.13 -27.62 3.54
C MET A 101 16.49 -28.07 2.95
N ARG A 102 17.13 -27.26 2.09
CA ARG A 102 18.46 -27.56 1.55
C ARG A 102 19.57 -27.31 2.55
N GLU A 103 19.44 -26.28 3.37
CA GLU A 103 20.44 -25.89 4.38
C GLU A 103 20.48 -26.82 5.59
N LEU A 104 19.45 -27.64 5.80
CA LEU A 104 19.49 -28.64 6.86
C LEU A 104 20.62 -29.66 6.59
N PRO A 105 21.40 -30.04 7.63
CA PRO A 105 22.55 -30.94 7.50
C PRO A 105 22.17 -32.36 7.06
N PHE A 106 20.88 -32.67 7.00
CA PHE A 106 20.34 -33.97 6.60
C PHE A 106 19.95 -34.04 5.12
N SER A 107 20.03 -32.94 4.37
CA SER A 107 19.59 -32.89 2.96
C SER A 107 20.39 -33.81 2.04
N SER A 108 21.60 -34.22 2.45
CA SER A 108 22.48 -35.17 1.75
C SER A 108 22.33 -36.62 2.21
N LEU A 109 21.63 -36.87 3.32
CA LEU A 109 21.46 -38.23 3.85
C LEU A 109 20.34 -38.96 3.11
N ARG A 110 20.57 -40.25 2.81
CA ARG A 110 19.48 -41.12 2.36
C ARG A 110 18.44 -41.24 3.48
N PRO A 111 17.13 -41.25 3.15
CA PRO A 111 16.06 -41.28 4.16
C PRO A 111 16.21 -42.40 5.21
N THR A 112 16.71 -43.57 4.79
CA THR A 112 16.92 -44.74 5.67
C THR A 112 18.02 -44.51 6.71
N ALA A 113 19.15 -43.91 6.32
CA ALA A 113 20.28 -43.62 7.22
C ALA A 113 19.94 -42.54 8.25
N PHE A 114 19.12 -41.55 7.84
CA PHE A 114 18.57 -40.56 8.77
C PHE A 114 17.63 -41.22 9.80
N GLN A 115 16.79 -42.14 9.34
CA GLN A 115 15.81 -42.79 10.21
C GLN A 115 16.51 -43.67 11.26
N GLU A 116 17.52 -44.45 10.88
CA GLU A 116 18.30 -45.29 11.82
C GLU A 116 19.05 -44.47 12.88
N THR A 117 19.69 -43.37 12.48
CA THR A 117 20.42 -42.49 13.40
C THR A 117 19.49 -41.81 14.40
N VAL A 118 18.29 -41.40 13.97
CA VAL A 118 17.28 -40.81 14.84
C VAL A 118 16.59 -41.85 15.73
N THR A 119 16.33 -43.06 15.24
CA THR A 119 15.64 -44.09 16.05
C THR A 119 16.52 -44.67 17.15
N ASN A 120 17.83 -44.73 16.94
CA ASN A 120 18.77 -45.39 17.86
C ASN A 120 19.34 -44.47 18.94
N CYS A 121 19.18 -43.15 18.81
CA CYS A 121 19.70 -42.20 19.79
C CYS A 121 18.60 -41.68 20.74
N SER A 122 18.49 -42.30 21.92
CA SER A 122 17.53 -41.89 22.97
C SER A 122 17.72 -40.43 23.43
N ALA A 123 18.96 -39.95 23.46
CA ALA A 123 19.30 -38.56 23.77
C ALA A 123 18.67 -37.57 22.78
N LEU A 124 18.79 -37.83 21.46
CA LEU A 124 18.19 -36.98 20.43
C LEU A 124 16.66 -36.95 20.52
N LYS A 125 16.00 -38.05 20.94
CA LYS A 125 14.54 -38.06 21.15
C LYS A 125 14.12 -37.13 22.30
N ILE A 126 14.89 -37.08 23.39
CA ILE A 126 14.63 -36.18 24.52
C ILE A 126 14.84 -34.73 24.10
N GLU A 127 15.96 -34.42 23.44
CA GLU A 127 16.24 -33.07 22.92
C GLU A 127 15.16 -32.60 21.94
N LEU A 128 14.74 -33.46 21.01
CA LEU A 128 13.65 -33.16 20.08
C LEU A 128 12.34 -32.85 20.82
N LYS A 129 12.05 -33.56 21.91
CA LYS A 129 10.85 -33.29 22.74
C LYS A 129 10.95 -31.93 23.43
N ILE A 130 12.11 -31.57 23.97
CA ILE A 130 12.37 -30.26 24.59
C ILE A 130 12.23 -29.14 23.56
N VAL A 131 12.84 -29.29 22.37
CA VAL A 131 12.75 -28.29 21.29
C VAL A 131 11.31 -28.13 20.84
N LYS A 132 10.54 -29.21 20.69
CA LYS A 132 9.11 -29.14 20.38
C LYS A 132 8.31 -28.38 21.44
N GLN A 133 8.56 -28.62 22.73
CA GLN A 133 7.91 -27.89 23.82
C GLN A 133 8.27 -26.40 23.80
N LYS A 134 9.54 -26.05 23.62
CA LYS A 134 9.98 -24.65 23.50
C LYS A 134 9.34 -23.95 22.30
N LEU A 135 9.26 -24.64 21.16
CA LEU A 135 8.64 -24.11 19.95
C LEU A 135 7.14 -23.88 20.14
N GLU A 136 6.45 -24.75 20.86
CA GLU A 136 5.03 -24.58 21.20
C GLU A 136 4.80 -23.40 22.15
N MET A 137 5.67 -23.21 23.16
CA MET A 137 5.60 -22.04 24.04
C MET A 137 5.85 -20.74 23.27
N CYS A 138 6.85 -20.72 22.39
CA CYS A 138 7.16 -19.55 21.56
C CYS A 138 5.99 -19.18 20.64
N LYS A 139 5.32 -20.17 20.04
CA LYS A 139 4.10 -19.95 19.25
C LYS A 139 2.97 -19.33 20.08
N LYS A 140 2.73 -19.81 21.29
CA LYS A 140 1.69 -19.26 22.18
C LYS A 140 1.96 -17.79 22.54
N GLU A 141 3.21 -17.45 22.84
CA GLU A 141 3.58 -16.06 23.11
C GLU A 141 3.46 -15.19 21.85
N GLN A 142 3.86 -15.72 20.69
CA GLN A 142 3.67 -15.03 19.41
C GLN A 142 2.19 -14.76 19.14
N ASP A 143 1.32 -15.75 19.35
CA ASP A 143 -0.14 -15.61 19.17
C ASP A 143 -0.75 -14.62 20.17
N LYS A 144 -0.21 -14.54 21.39
CA LYS A 144 -0.61 -13.54 22.38
C LYS A 144 -0.23 -12.14 21.91
N HIS A 145 1.01 -11.96 21.44
CA HIS A 145 1.49 -10.68 20.92
C HIS A 145 0.70 -10.23 19.68
N ILE A 146 0.39 -11.15 18.75
CA ILE A 146 -0.44 -10.86 17.57
C ILE A 146 -1.85 -10.41 17.99
N ARG A 147 -2.44 -11.03 19.01
CA ARG A 147 -3.74 -10.62 19.55
C ARG A 147 -3.70 -9.21 20.12
N THR A 148 -2.74 -8.90 20.98
CA THR A 148 -2.57 -7.56 21.55
C THR A 148 -2.34 -6.49 20.47
N LEU A 149 -1.51 -6.77 19.46
CA LEU A 149 -1.34 -5.86 18.33
C LEU A 149 -2.63 -5.65 17.53
N SER A 150 -3.46 -6.69 17.39
CA SER A 150 -4.73 -6.59 16.68
C SER A 150 -5.75 -5.77 17.46
N GLU A 151 -5.81 -5.92 18.78
CA GLU A 151 -6.65 -5.10 19.68
C GLU A 151 -6.23 -3.64 19.61
N ASN A 152 -4.94 -3.34 19.77
CA ASN A 152 -4.41 -1.98 19.66
C ASN A 152 -4.66 -1.34 18.29
N LEU A 153 -4.61 -2.14 17.22
CA LEU A 153 -4.92 -1.65 15.88
C LEU A 153 -6.41 -1.27 15.75
N GLU A 154 -7.31 -2.03 16.39
CA GLU A 154 -8.73 -1.74 16.34
C GLU A 154 -9.09 -0.50 17.17
N THR A 155 -8.57 -0.37 18.38
CA THR A 155 -8.75 0.84 19.20
C THR A 155 -8.24 2.08 18.48
N SER A 156 -7.08 1.98 17.82
CA SER A 156 -6.52 3.10 17.07
C SER A 156 -7.33 3.46 15.81
N LYS A 157 -8.08 2.51 15.21
CA LYS A 157 -9.03 2.84 14.14
C LYS A 157 -10.25 3.57 14.67
N GLU A 158 -10.79 3.13 15.80
CA GLU A 158 -11.94 3.79 16.46
C GLU A 158 -11.60 5.25 16.80
N GLU A 159 -10.44 5.48 17.43
CA GLU A 159 -9.93 6.84 17.73
C GLU A 159 -9.79 7.69 16.45
N ASN A 160 -9.27 7.11 15.36
CA ASN A 160 -9.14 7.82 14.09
C ASN A 160 -10.50 8.18 13.47
N ASP A 161 -11.52 7.33 13.63
CA ASP A 161 -12.85 7.60 13.09
C ASP A 161 -13.59 8.66 13.91
N ASP A 162 -13.38 8.69 15.23
CA ASP A 162 -13.85 9.77 16.11
C ASP A 162 -13.20 11.11 15.75
N LEU A 163 -11.87 11.15 15.57
CA LEU A 163 -11.15 12.35 15.13
C LEU A 163 -11.65 12.85 13.77
N LYS A 164 -11.91 11.96 12.80
CA LYS A 164 -12.51 12.34 11.51
C LYS A 164 -13.91 12.93 11.65
N LYS A 165 -14.70 12.44 12.62
CA LYS A 165 -16.02 13.01 12.91
C LYS A 165 -15.87 14.42 13.48
N GLU A 166 -14.96 14.61 14.43
CA GLU A 166 -14.68 15.90 15.04
C GLU A 166 -14.20 16.93 14.00
N VAL A 167 -13.27 16.55 13.10
CA VAL A 167 -12.81 17.40 11.99
C VAL A 167 -13.96 17.84 11.09
N ARG A 168 -14.89 16.93 10.75
CA ARG A 168 -16.08 17.28 9.96
C ARG A 168 -16.99 18.28 10.67
N ASP A 169 -17.15 18.15 11.98
CA ASP A 169 -17.96 19.08 12.77
C ASP A 169 -17.28 20.44 12.96
N PHE A 170 -15.95 20.50 13.03
CA PHE A 170 -15.19 21.75 12.92
C PHE A 170 -15.39 22.44 11.57
N GLN A 171 -15.26 21.71 10.46
CA GLN A 171 -15.47 22.26 9.12
C GLN A 171 -16.89 22.81 8.92
N LYS A 172 -17.92 22.17 9.49
CA LYS A 172 -19.30 22.70 9.47
C LYS A 172 -19.38 24.04 10.20
N ARG A 173 -18.82 24.14 11.40
CA ARG A 173 -18.79 25.38 12.19
C ARG A 173 -18.02 26.49 11.47
N GLU A 174 -16.90 26.16 10.85
CA GLU A 174 -16.12 27.10 10.03
C GLU A 174 -16.96 27.65 8.87
N ASN A 175 -17.63 26.77 8.12
CA ASN A 175 -18.50 27.17 7.02
C ASN A 175 -19.68 28.05 7.49
N GLU A 176 -20.25 27.77 8.65
CA GLU A 176 -21.30 28.61 9.26
C GLU A 176 -20.77 30.00 9.63
N MET A 177 -19.56 30.07 10.20
CA MET A 177 -18.90 31.33 10.52
C MET A 177 -18.56 32.13 9.26
N GLN A 178 -18.06 31.49 8.20
CA GLN A 178 -17.82 32.15 6.92
C GLN A 178 -19.10 32.73 6.32
N LYS A 179 -20.23 32.02 6.42
CA LYS A 179 -21.54 32.56 6.01
C LYS A 179 -21.91 33.80 6.81
N LYS A 180 -21.75 33.76 8.14
CA LYS A 180 -22.03 34.93 9.00
C LYS A 180 -21.13 36.12 8.66
N LEU A 181 -19.85 35.88 8.40
CA LEU A 181 -18.93 36.93 7.94
C LEU A 181 -19.39 37.54 6.62
N SER A 182 -19.77 36.72 5.63
CA SER A 182 -20.29 37.25 4.36
C SER A 182 -21.57 38.07 4.52
N THR A 183 -22.45 37.70 5.45
CA THR A 183 -23.65 38.51 5.76
C THR A 183 -23.29 39.84 6.41
N PHE A 184 -22.29 39.85 7.28
CA PHE A 184 -21.81 41.06 7.94
C PHE A 184 -21.12 42.01 6.96
N GLU A 185 -20.32 41.49 6.04
CA GLU A 185 -19.70 42.27 4.95
C GLU A 185 -20.77 42.95 4.07
N ASN A 186 -21.85 42.24 3.74
CA ASN A 186 -22.96 42.81 2.97
C ASN A 186 -23.68 43.93 3.74
N LEU A 187 -23.95 43.72 5.04
CA LEU A 187 -24.57 44.75 5.89
C LEU A 187 -23.67 45.99 6.03
N ASN A 188 -22.37 45.81 6.17
CA ASN A 188 -21.42 46.93 6.21
C ASN A 188 -21.38 47.70 4.89
N LYS A 189 -21.48 47.00 3.76
CA LYS A 189 -21.58 47.63 2.45
C LYS A 189 -22.86 48.48 2.34
N GLU A 190 -24.01 47.93 2.74
CA GLU A 190 -25.29 48.65 2.74
C GLU A 190 -25.25 49.87 3.68
N LEU A 191 -24.66 49.73 4.87
CA LEU A 191 -24.50 50.84 5.81
C LEU A 191 -23.64 51.96 5.21
N LYS A 192 -22.57 51.61 4.49
CA LYS A 192 -21.69 52.58 3.82
C LYS A 192 -22.42 53.34 2.70
N GLU A 193 -23.18 52.63 1.86
CA GLU A 193 -24.01 53.24 0.81
C GLU A 193 -25.08 54.18 1.41
N ASN A 194 -25.70 53.76 2.51
CA ASN A 194 -26.66 54.59 3.24
C ASN A 194 -26.00 55.84 3.82
N LEU A 195 -24.81 55.73 4.41
CA LEU A 195 -24.06 56.86 4.95
C LEU A 195 -23.71 57.88 3.86
N GLU A 196 -23.19 57.41 2.71
CA GLU A 196 -22.91 58.27 1.54
C GLU A 196 -24.16 59.02 1.06
N SER A 197 -25.32 58.35 1.04
CA SER A 197 -26.60 58.97 0.68
C SER A 197 -27.05 60.05 1.68
N VAL A 198 -26.83 59.83 2.98
CA VAL A 198 -27.16 60.78 4.05
C VAL A 198 -26.25 61.99 3.97
N THR A 199 -24.94 61.80 3.84
CA THR A 199 -23.98 62.90 3.67
C THR A 199 -24.29 63.74 2.44
N LYS A 200 -24.73 63.13 1.34
CA LYS A 200 -25.17 63.87 0.14
C LYS A 200 -26.40 64.75 0.44
N ARG A 201 -27.43 64.20 1.11
CA ARG A 201 -28.63 64.96 1.49
C ARG A 201 -28.32 66.08 2.47
N GLU A 202 -27.41 65.84 3.41
CA GLU A 202 -26.93 66.84 4.38
C GLU A 202 -26.24 68.00 3.66
N ASN A 203 -25.36 67.71 2.70
CA ASN A 203 -24.71 68.74 1.89
C ASN A 203 -25.71 69.57 1.07
N GLU A 204 -26.68 68.91 0.41
CA GLU A 204 -27.74 69.58 -0.34
C GLU A 204 -28.63 70.47 0.57
N ALA A 205 -28.96 69.99 1.77
CA ALA A 205 -29.71 70.74 2.76
C ALA A 205 -28.92 71.94 3.27
N SER A 206 -27.63 71.76 3.57
CA SER A 206 -26.69 72.81 3.99
C SER A 206 -26.55 73.91 2.91
N GLU A 207 -26.46 73.54 1.63
CA GLU A 207 -26.46 74.50 0.53
C GLU A 207 -27.77 75.28 0.41
N LYS A 208 -28.92 74.61 0.57
CA LYS A 208 -30.23 75.29 0.59
C LYS A 208 -30.33 76.27 1.76
N LEU A 209 -29.89 75.85 2.95
CA LEU A 209 -29.86 76.66 4.16
C LEU A 209 -29.07 77.96 4.00
N LYS A 210 -27.88 77.89 3.37
CA LYS A 210 -27.07 79.08 3.05
C LYS A 210 -27.81 80.11 2.21
N ARG A 211 -28.85 79.72 1.46
CA ARG A 211 -29.65 80.63 0.62
C ARG A 211 -30.79 81.33 1.37
N PHE A 212 -31.28 80.79 2.49
CA PHE A 212 -32.54 81.24 3.10
C PHE A 212 -32.44 82.19 4.30
N GLY A 213 -31.24 82.54 4.79
CA GLY A 213 -31.01 83.67 5.71
C GLY A 213 -31.67 83.61 7.12
N ASN A 214 -32.60 82.69 7.37
CA ASN A 214 -33.27 82.52 8.65
C ASN A 214 -32.49 81.55 9.54
N THR A 215 -31.84 82.09 10.56
CA THR A 215 -30.73 81.45 11.30
C THR A 215 -31.13 80.70 12.57
N GLU A 216 -32.27 81.00 13.20
CA GLU A 216 -32.59 80.45 14.52
C GLU A 216 -33.26 79.07 14.49
N GLN A 217 -34.36 78.93 13.73
CA GLN A 217 -35.13 77.69 13.68
C GLN A 217 -34.34 76.55 13.01
N THR A 218 -33.49 76.93 12.06
CA THR A 218 -32.58 76.05 11.33
C THR A 218 -31.44 75.55 12.22
N SER A 219 -30.90 76.43 13.09
CA SER A 219 -29.91 76.08 14.12
C SER A 219 -30.42 74.98 15.06
N ALA A 220 -31.70 75.03 15.47
CA ALA A 220 -32.28 74.01 16.35
C ALA A 220 -32.34 72.62 15.69
N THR A 221 -32.86 72.54 14.46
CA THR A 221 -32.88 71.28 13.69
C THR A 221 -31.48 70.73 13.40
N ILE A 222 -30.49 71.59 13.15
CA ILE A 222 -29.10 71.15 12.94
C ILE A 222 -28.56 70.51 14.22
N ARG A 223 -28.78 71.10 15.40
CA ARG A 223 -28.34 70.51 16.67
C ARG A 223 -29.00 69.16 16.93
N GLU A 224 -30.29 69.02 16.64
CA GLU A 224 -31.00 67.76 16.82
C GLU A 224 -30.45 66.65 15.90
N LEU A 225 -30.18 66.99 14.62
CA LEU A 225 -29.51 66.06 13.71
C LEU A 225 -28.08 65.71 14.15
N GLN A 226 -27.33 66.68 14.70
CA GLN A 226 -26.00 66.45 15.25
C GLN A 226 -26.04 65.44 16.40
N VAL A 227 -26.99 65.59 17.33
CA VAL A 227 -27.18 64.65 18.45
C VAL A 227 -27.55 63.25 17.94
N GLN A 228 -28.40 63.15 16.92
CA GLN A 228 -28.73 61.86 16.30
C GLN A 228 -27.51 61.24 15.60
N LEU A 229 -26.67 62.04 14.96
CA LEU A 229 -25.45 61.58 14.31
C LEU A 229 -24.44 61.08 15.35
N ASP A 230 -24.20 61.85 16.42
CA ASP A 230 -23.29 61.47 17.51
C ASP A 230 -23.75 60.18 18.19
N SER A 231 -25.06 60.02 18.41
CA SER A 231 -25.63 58.78 18.94
C SER A 231 -25.45 57.58 18.00
N LYS A 232 -25.44 57.78 16.68
CA LYS A 232 -25.18 56.69 15.72
C LYS A 232 -23.69 56.37 15.64
N CYS A 233 -22.82 57.37 15.70
CA CYS A 233 -21.38 57.19 15.77
C CYS A 233 -20.98 56.39 17.02
N SER A 234 -21.52 56.73 18.20
CA SER A 234 -21.22 55.98 19.43
C SER A 234 -21.69 54.52 19.35
N PHE A 235 -22.82 54.25 18.68
CA PHE A 235 -23.27 52.88 18.44
C PHE A 235 -22.32 52.11 17.50
N ILE A 236 -21.80 52.76 16.45
CA ILE A 236 -20.81 52.15 15.55
C ILE A 236 -19.51 51.83 16.30
N ASP A 237 -19.04 52.74 17.16
CA ASP A 237 -17.84 52.53 17.98
C ASP A 237 -18.03 51.33 18.91
N PHE A 238 -19.20 51.22 19.57
CA PHE A 238 -19.54 50.07 20.41
C PHE A 238 -19.54 48.74 19.63
N ILE A 239 -20.13 48.71 18.43
CA ILE A 239 -20.13 47.50 17.58
C ILE A 239 -18.71 47.15 17.13
N THR A 240 -17.88 48.15 16.83
CA THR A 240 -16.49 47.96 16.41
C THR A 240 -15.64 47.40 17.55
N GLU A 241 -15.78 47.93 18.76
CA GLU A 241 -15.12 47.42 19.96
C GLU A 241 -15.53 45.96 20.23
N ARG A 242 -16.83 45.64 20.18
CA ARG A 242 -17.31 44.27 20.38
C ARG A 242 -16.83 43.31 19.29
N TYR A 243 -16.69 43.77 18.05
CA TYR A 243 -16.11 42.98 16.97
C TYR A 243 -14.62 42.67 17.21
N HIS A 244 -13.85 43.64 17.67
CA HIS A 244 -12.44 43.44 18.03
C HIS A 244 -12.28 42.46 19.21
N GLU A 245 -13.14 42.52 20.23
CA GLU A 245 -13.15 41.53 21.31
C GLU A 245 -13.38 40.12 20.78
N MET A 246 -14.38 39.91 19.92
CA MET A 246 -14.63 38.59 19.32
C MET A 246 -13.46 38.11 18.45
N GLN A 247 -12.79 39.01 17.73
CA GLN A 247 -11.59 38.67 16.96
C GLN A 247 -10.44 38.24 17.87
N ASN A 248 -10.24 38.92 19.00
CA ASN A 248 -9.21 38.56 19.97
C ASN A 248 -9.49 37.19 20.59
N GLU A 249 -10.74 36.93 21.02
CA GLU A 249 -11.15 35.61 21.53
C GLU A 249 -10.91 34.49 20.49
N TYR A 250 -11.19 34.77 19.22
CA TYR A 250 -10.94 33.82 18.13
C TYR A 250 -9.45 33.57 17.89
N CYS A 251 -8.62 34.63 17.92
CA CYS A 251 -7.16 34.52 17.81
C CYS A 251 -6.55 33.72 18.96
N GLU A 252 -6.96 33.99 20.20
CA GLU A 252 -6.51 33.22 21.38
C GLU A 252 -6.87 31.74 21.26
N LYS A 253 -8.07 31.44 20.75
CA LYS A 253 -8.50 30.07 20.49
C LYS A 253 -7.64 29.39 19.42
N LEU A 254 -7.36 30.06 18.30
CA LEU A 254 -6.47 29.54 17.27
C LEU A 254 -5.03 29.32 17.77
N GLU A 255 -4.52 30.19 18.64
CA GLU A 255 -3.21 29.98 19.27
C GLU A 255 -3.21 28.77 20.20
N SER A 256 -4.30 28.55 20.94
CA SER A 256 -4.46 27.36 21.79
C SER A 256 -4.49 26.08 20.96
N GLU A 257 -5.16 26.10 19.80
CA GLU A 257 -5.21 24.98 18.85
C GLU A 257 -3.84 24.72 18.21
N LYS A 258 -3.09 25.77 17.84
CA LYS A 258 -1.70 25.63 17.35
C LYS A 258 -0.79 25.00 18.40
N LYS A 259 -0.89 25.44 19.66
CA LYS A 259 -0.13 24.85 20.79
C LYS A 259 -0.51 23.38 21.00
N PHE A 260 -1.79 23.03 20.85
CA PHE A 260 -2.25 21.65 20.91
C PHE A 260 -1.67 20.80 19.77
N ALA A 261 -1.72 21.28 18.53
CA ALA A 261 -1.15 20.60 17.37
C ALA A 261 0.38 20.40 17.49
N GLU A 262 1.09 21.39 18.04
CA GLU A 262 2.54 21.27 18.29
C GLU A 262 2.84 20.21 19.38
N LYS A 263 2.03 20.17 20.45
CA LYS A 263 2.14 19.14 21.50
C LYS A 263 1.88 17.75 20.94
N GLU A 264 0.87 17.59 20.09
CA GLU A 264 0.57 16.33 19.42
C GLU A 264 1.72 15.88 18.51
N LYS A 265 2.30 16.81 17.73
CA LYS A 265 3.48 16.53 16.92
C LYS A 265 4.66 16.04 17.75
N ARG A 266 4.96 16.68 18.89
CA ARG A 266 6.03 16.23 19.80
C ARG A 266 5.78 14.83 20.37
N LEU A 267 4.52 14.52 20.72
CA LEU A 267 4.15 13.18 21.19
C LEU A 267 4.36 12.11 20.11
N ARG A 268 4.01 12.42 18.85
CA ARG A 268 4.27 11.52 17.71
C ARG A 268 5.77 11.29 17.51
N GLU A 269 6.57 12.36 17.51
CA GLU A 269 8.03 12.28 17.39
C GLU A 269 8.67 11.44 18.52
N GLN A 270 8.20 11.62 19.77
CA GLN A 270 8.63 10.80 20.91
C GLN A 270 8.26 9.33 20.73
N THR A 271 7.04 9.05 20.27
CA THR A 271 6.56 7.68 20.03
C THR A 271 7.38 7.01 18.93
N GLU A 272 7.66 7.72 17.83
CA GLU A 272 8.54 7.24 16.76
C GLU A 272 9.95 6.96 17.26
N GLU A 273 10.50 7.80 18.14
CA GLU A 273 11.84 7.59 18.69
C GLU A 273 11.90 6.34 19.58
N VAL A 274 10.90 6.12 20.43
CA VAL A 274 10.77 4.89 21.22
C VAL A 274 10.66 3.66 20.32
N CYS A 275 9.89 3.74 19.22
CA CYS A 275 9.83 2.66 18.24
C CYS A 275 11.20 2.41 17.56
N ARG A 276 11.91 3.47 17.16
CA ARG A 276 13.27 3.37 16.57
C ARG A 276 14.27 2.75 17.53
N GLU A 277 14.22 3.09 18.81
CA GLU A 277 15.05 2.47 19.85
C GLU A 277 14.75 0.99 20.01
N LYS A 278 13.46 0.60 20.06
CA LYS A 278 13.07 -0.81 20.15
C LYS A 278 13.50 -1.64 18.94
N ILE A 279 13.45 -1.05 17.74
CA ILE A 279 13.96 -1.69 16.53
C ILE A 279 15.47 -1.91 16.65
N ARG A 280 16.24 -0.92 17.11
CA ARG A 280 17.69 -1.05 17.34
C ARG A 280 18.04 -2.15 18.34
N GLU A 281 17.28 -2.27 19.43
CA GLU A 281 17.47 -3.35 20.40
C GLU A 281 17.22 -4.75 19.80
N LEU A 282 16.17 -4.88 18.99
CA LEU A 282 15.85 -6.13 18.29
C LEU A 282 16.93 -6.48 17.27
N GLU A 283 17.41 -5.52 16.50
CA GLU A 283 18.51 -5.70 15.55
C GLU A 283 19.80 -6.11 16.26
N ALA A 284 20.15 -5.48 17.37
CA ALA A 284 21.30 -5.86 18.18
C ALA A 284 21.19 -7.31 18.69
N THR A 285 20.00 -7.69 19.14
CA THR A 285 19.72 -9.06 19.61
C THR A 285 19.86 -10.07 18.46
N ILE A 286 19.32 -9.76 17.27
CA ILE A 286 19.43 -10.62 16.09
C ILE A 286 20.90 -10.78 15.67
N ASN A 287 21.65 -9.68 15.60
CA ASN A 287 23.06 -9.70 15.22
C ASN A 287 23.89 -10.52 16.21
N PHE A 288 23.66 -10.37 17.51
CA PHE A 288 24.29 -11.18 18.55
C PHE A 288 24.03 -12.68 18.35
N GLN A 289 22.78 -13.07 18.06
CA GLN A 289 22.45 -14.47 17.79
C GLN A 289 23.12 -15.00 16.52
N LEU A 290 23.21 -14.17 15.47
CA LEU A 290 23.92 -14.54 14.23
C LEU A 290 25.42 -14.75 14.46
N ASP A 291 26.06 -13.93 15.29
CA ASP A 291 27.48 -14.09 15.60
C ASP A 291 27.75 -15.33 16.45
N LEU A 292 26.86 -15.68 17.40
CA LEU A 292 26.93 -16.96 18.11
C LEU A 292 26.84 -18.15 17.14
N ILE A 293 25.94 -18.09 16.15
CA ILE A 293 25.82 -19.13 15.12
C ILE A 293 27.12 -19.23 14.31
N ARG A 294 27.72 -18.10 13.91
CA ARG A 294 28.99 -18.06 13.17
C ARG A 294 30.14 -18.68 13.98
N GLN A 295 30.28 -18.32 15.25
CA GLN A 295 31.32 -18.87 16.14
C GLN A 295 31.18 -20.39 16.27
N ASN A 296 29.96 -20.89 16.47
CA ASN A 296 29.70 -22.32 16.54
C ASN A 296 30.00 -23.04 15.22
N SER A 297 29.70 -22.43 14.07
CA SER A 297 29.99 -23.02 12.75
C SER A 297 31.50 -23.16 12.47
N ASN A 298 32.32 -22.22 12.93
CA ASN A 298 33.78 -22.26 12.78
C ASN A 298 34.42 -23.39 13.60
N HIS A 299 33.90 -23.67 14.81
CA HIS A 299 34.38 -24.78 15.63
C HIS A 299 34.16 -26.16 14.98
N VAL A 300 33.05 -26.33 14.24
CA VAL A 300 32.75 -27.59 13.53
C VAL A 300 33.73 -27.86 12.38
N HIS A 301 34.25 -26.82 11.73
CA HIS A 301 35.20 -26.98 10.62
C HIS A 301 36.62 -27.30 11.08
N GLN A 302 37.06 -26.81 12.24
CA GLN A 302 38.41 -27.10 12.75
C GLN A 302 38.58 -28.57 13.16
N ASN A 303 37.51 -29.24 13.62
CA ASN A 303 37.59 -30.65 14.03
C ASN A 303 37.58 -31.67 12.88
N ARG A 304 37.33 -31.25 11.62
CA ARG A 304 37.29 -32.16 10.46
C ARG A 304 38.63 -32.35 9.75
N ASN A 305 39.69 -31.63 10.14
CA ASN A 305 40.96 -31.61 9.40
C ASN A 305 42.10 -32.46 10.01
N HIS A 306 41.83 -33.32 11.01
CA HIS A 306 42.87 -34.11 11.70
C HIS A 306 42.81 -35.62 11.51
N GLY A 307 41.94 -36.17 10.65
CA GLY A 307 41.90 -37.61 10.39
C GLY A 307 41.60 -37.92 8.93
N ASN A 308 42.46 -38.71 8.30
CA ASN A 308 42.33 -39.25 6.94
C ASN A 308 42.60 -38.27 5.78
N ARG A 309 43.88 -37.97 5.56
CA ARG A 309 44.38 -37.90 4.18
C ARG A 309 44.48 -39.34 3.66
N PRO A 310 43.62 -39.81 2.74
CA PRO A 310 43.87 -41.07 2.07
C PRO A 310 45.15 -40.91 1.24
N ASN A 311 46.09 -41.79 1.52
CA ASN A 311 47.39 -41.90 0.87
C ASN A 311 47.19 -42.33 -0.60
N HIS A 312 46.79 -41.40 -1.47
CA HIS A 312 46.67 -41.64 -2.91
C HIS A 312 48.07 -41.68 -3.53
N LYS A 313 48.71 -42.85 -3.39
CA LYS A 313 49.84 -43.23 -4.23
C LYS A 313 49.35 -43.40 -5.67
N ASN A 314 49.97 -42.66 -6.59
CA ASN A 314 50.30 -43.05 -7.97
C ASN A 314 49.19 -43.70 -8.82
N TYR A 315 48.52 -42.89 -9.65
CA TYR A 315 48.02 -43.37 -10.95
C TYR A 315 48.50 -42.43 -12.06
N ARG A 316 49.67 -42.76 -12.64
CA ARG A 316 50.14 -42.20 -13.91
C ARG A 316 49.40 -42.90 -15.05
N GLY A 317 48.29 -42.33 -15.49
CA GLY A 317 47.63 -42.75 -16.74
C GLY A 317 48.38 -42.20 -17.94
N ARG A 318 49.17 -43.04 -18.63
CA ARG A 318 49.62 -42.81 -20.00
C ARG A 318 48.44 -43.11 -20.94
N GLY A 319 47.90 -42.09 -21.60
CA GLY A 319 47.05 -42.26 -22.78
C GLY A 319 47.85 -41.92 -24.03
N ARG A 320 48.22 -42.95 -24.81
CA ARG A 320 48.88 -42.86 -26.11
C ARG A 320 47.89 -42.47 -27.20
N PHE A 321 48.41 -41.75 -28.19
CA PHE A 321 48.05 -41.73 -29.61
C PHE A 321 47.29 -42.99 -30.08
N TYR A 322 46.17 -42.82 -30.79
CA TYR A 322 46.07 -42.99 -32.25
C TYR A 322 44.83 -42.26 -32.78
#